data_AF-A0A9E2CQI9-F1
#
_entry.id   AF-A0A9E2CQI9-F1
#
_cell.length_a   1.000
_cell.length_b   1.000
_cell.length_c   1.000
_cell.angle_alpha   90.00
_cell.angle_beta   90.00
_cell.angle_gamma   90.00
#
_symmetry.space_group_name_H-M   'P 1'
#
loop_
_entity.id
_entity.type
_entity.pdbx_description
1 polymer ?
#
loop_
_entity_poly.entity_id
_entity_poly.type
_entity_poly.pdbx_seq_one_letter_code
_entity_poly.pdbx_strand_id
1 'polypeptide(L)'
;MKFTYMKTPLNRYTFKSKKLRIWVENHVEGKVLNLFAGKTKLNCDEVRNDLDPLMPAEYHRDALEFCKSWSGPKFDTVLVDPPYSFRKSMEMYNGKKQSPFNATKDAIVGILNPNGIVMTFGYSSNVMGAVRGFRQEHLLVLSHSGAIHDTLCIIERHYIDKGVLKSKWATTLMEGVKCHPK
;
A
#
# COMPACT_ATOMS: atom_id res chain seq x y z
N MET A 1 6.62 5.83 13.82
CA MET A 1 5.91 6.05 12.55
C MET A 1 5.98 7.54 12.23
N LYS A 2 6.41 7.91 11.02
CA LYS A 2 6.43 9.28 10.52
C LYS A 2 5.04 9.69 10.06
N PHE A 3 4.74 10.98 10.12
CA PHE A 3 3.48 11.55 9.66
C PHE A 3 3.74 12.69 8.68
N THR A 4 2.96 12.77 7.61
CA THR A 4 2.98 13.89 6.68
C THR A 4 1.55 14.25 6.29
N TYR A 5 1.27 15.56 6.30
CA TYR A 5 0.02 16.11 5.80
C TYR A 5 0.32 16.93 4.55
N MET A 6 -0.43 16.69 3.47
CA MET A 6 -0.23 17.35 2.19
C MET A 6 -1.57 17.75 1.60
N LYS A 7 -1.77 19.06 1.39
CA LYS A 7 -2.86 19.54 0.54
C LYS A 7 -2.54 19.31 -0.93
N THR A 8 -3.43 18.68 -1.66
CA THR A 8 -3.34 18.47 -3.11
C THR A 8 -4.73 18.30 -3.71
N PRO A 9 -5.06 18.89 -4.87
CA PRO A 9 -6.34 18.62 -5.54
C PRO A 9 -6.50 17.12 -5.85
N LEU A 10 -7.72 16.60 -5.72
CA LEU A 10 -8.04 15.24 -6.15
C LEU A 10 -7.87 15.15 -7.68
N ASN A 11 -7.15 14.14 -8.14
CA ASN A 11 -6.93 13.89 -9.56
C ASN A 11 -7.26 12.42 -9.86
N ARG A 12 -7.80 12.15 -11.05
CA ARG A 12 -8.01 10.77 -11.53
C ARG A 12 -6.70 9.97 -11.56
N TYR A 13 -5.60 10.63 -11.89
CA TYR A 13 -4.25 10.06 -11.86
C TYR A 13 -3.50 10.66 -10.68
N THR A 14 -3.31 9.85 -9.62
CA THR A 14 -2.74 10.27 -8.33
C THR A 14 -1.41 11.00 -8.50
N PHE A 15 -0.49 10.44 -9.27
CA PHE A 15 0.84 11.01 -9.49
C PHE A 15 0.90 12.15 -10.50
N LYS A 16 -0.25 12.63 -11.03
CA LYS A 16 -0.29 13.89 -11.80
C LYS A 16 0.10 15.08 -10.93
N SER A 17 -0.20 15.03 -9.63
CA SER A 17 0.25 16.05 -8.68
C SER A 17 1.78 16.01 -8.54
N LYS A 18 2.46 17.07 -9.01
CA LYS A 18 3.93 17.17 -8.94
C LYS A 18 4.45 17.02 -7.51
N LYS A 19 3.77 17.62 -6.53
CA LYS A 19 4.17 17.57 -5.12
C LYS A 19 4.09 16.14 -4.57
N LEU A 20 3.00 15.43 -4.89
CA LEU A 20 2.85 14.03 -4.49
C LEU A 20 3.86 13.13 -5.20
N ARG A 21 4.05 13.33 -6.50
CA ARG A 21 5.02 12.58 -7.29
C ARG A 21 6.44 12.68 -6.72
N ILE A 22 6.93 13.90 -6.48
CA ILE A 22 8.25 14.13 -5.87
C ILE A 22 8.34 13.48 -4.49
N TRP A 23 7.26 13.56 -3.70
CA TRP A 23 7.25 12.92 -2.40
C TRP A 23 7.38 11.40 -2.52
N VAL A 24 6.65 10.75 -3.43
CA VAL A 24 6.76 9.30 -3.68
C VAL A 24 8.16 8.94 -4.17
N GLU A 25 8.67 9.66 -5.17
CA GLU A 25 10.02 9.44 -5.73
C GLU A 25 11.13 9.52 -4.66
N ASN A 26 10.95 10.34 -3.63
CA ASN A 26 11.89 10.44 -2.50
C ASN A 26 11.72 9.37 -1.40
N HIS A 27 10.65 8.57 -1.45
CA HIS A 27 10.36 7.54 -0.45
C HIS A 27 10.39 6.12 -1.02
N VAL A 28 10.47 5.95 -2.34
CA VAL A 28 10.73 4.65 -2.95
C VAL A 28 12.18 4.25 -2.78
N GLU A 29 12.42 2.95 -2.74
CA GLU A 29 13.74 2.32 -2.61
C GLU A 29 13.93 1.31 -3.74
N GLY A 30 15.16 1.23 -4.27
CA GLY A 30 15.60 0.20 -5.22
C GLY A 30 14.67 0.04 -6.43
N LYS A 31 14.42 -1.22 -6.81
CA LYS A 31 13.53 -1.56 -7.92
C LYS A 31 12.07 -1.43 -7.50
N VAL A 32 11.29 -0.67 -8.27
CA VAL A 32 9.91 -0.31 -7.94
C VAL A 32 8.94 -1.04 -8.85
N LEU A 33 7.91 -1.67 -8.28
CA LEU A 33 6.72 -2.08 -9.01
C LEU A 33 5.60 -1.07 -8.77
N ASN A 34 5.08 -0.48 -9.84
CA ASN A 34 3.83 0.25 -9.80
C ASN A 34 2.69 -0.63 -10.33
N LEU A 35 1.89 -1.18 -9.40
CA LEU A 35 0.91 -2.21 -9.70
C LEU A 35 -0.34 -1.69 -10.44
N PHE A 36 -0.57 -0.37 -10.36
CA PHE A 36 -1.67 0.36 -10.97
C PHE A 36 -1.15 1.68 -11.58
N ALA A 37 -0.33 1.57 -12.63
CA ALA A 37 0.61 2.62 -13.00
C ALA A 37 0.00 3.90 -13.59
N GLY A 38 -1.15 3.82 -14.25
CA GLY A 38 -1.80 4.92 -14.93
C GLY A 38 -0.90 5.65 -15.94
N LYS A 39 -1.20 6.93 -16.18
CA LYS A 39 -0.52 7.73 -17.21
C LYS A 39 0.86 8.27 -16.80
N THR A 40 1.06 8.52 -15.52
CA THR A 40 2.26 9.23 -15.05
C THR A 40 3.37 8.24 -14.73
N LYS A 41 4.49 8.35 -15.45
CA LYS A 41 5.72 7.63 -15.13
C LYS A 41 6.45 8.34 -13.97
N LEU A 42 7.02 7.56 -13.06
CA LEU A 42 7.82 8.06 -11.94
C LEU A 42 9.29 8.10 -12.32
N ASN A 43 10.05 9.00 -11.71
CA ASN A 43 11.50 9.09 -11.89
C ASN A 43 12.26 8.10 -10.98
N CYS A 44 12.03 6.80 -11.18
CA CYS A 44 12.71 5.70 -10.50
C CYS A 44 12.86 4.48 -11.43
N ASP A 45 13.55 3.42 -10.97
CA ASP A 45 13.64 2.14 -11.68
C ASP A 45 12.29 1.38 -11.57
N GLU A 46 11.32 1.85 -12.36
CA GLU A 46 9.92 1.47 -12.29
C GLU A 46 9.58 0.37 -13.32
N VAL A 47 9.04 -0.75 -12.84
CA VAL A 47 8.24 -1.71 -13.62
C VAL A 47 6.76 -1.39 -13.41
N ARG A 48 6.00 -1.31 -14.49
CA ARG A 48 4.64 -0.79 -14.51
C ARG A 48 3.67 -1.86 -14.99
N ASN A 49 2.63 -2.07 -14.18
CA ASN A 49 1.46 -2.86 -14.55
C ASN A 49 0.23 -1.96 -14.53
N ASP A 50 -0.61 -2.06 -15.55
CA ASP A 50 -1.93 -1.43 -15.55
C ASP A 50 -2.89 -2.24 -16.42
N LEU A 51 -4.07 -2.57 -15.88
CA LEU A 51 -5.07 -3.38 -16.59
C LEU A 51 -5.51 -2.74 -17.92
N ASP A 52 -5.48 -1.41 -18.02
CA ASP A 52 -5.83 -0.70 -19.25
C ASP A 52 -4.66 -0.74 -20.25
N PRO A 53 -4.82 -1.40 -21.42
CA PRO A 53 -3.77 -1.52 -22.45
C PRO A 53 -3.39 -0.17 -23.09
N LEU A 54 -4.16 0.89 -22.83
CA LEU A 54 -3.83 2.24 -23.30
C LEU A 54 -2.89 2.98 -22.35
N MET A 55 -2.63 2.46 -21.15
CA MET A 55 -1.68 3.07 -20.24
C MET A 55 -0.25 2.73 -20.66
N PRO A 56 0.72 3.65 -20.46
CA PRO A 56 2.12 3.42 -20.84
C PRO A 56 2.85 2.41 -19.92
N ALA A 57 2.34 1.19 -19.78
CA ALA A 57 2.87 0.16 -18.89
C ALA A 57 3.54 -0.98 -19.66
N GLU A 58 4.51 -1.68 -19.04
CA GLU A 58 5.13 -2.85 -19.66
C GLU A 58 4.20 -4.08 -19.60
N TYR A 59 3.28 -4.11 -18.64
CA TYR A 59 2.34 -5.22 -18.43
C TYR A 59 0.90 -4.72 -18.30
N HIS A 60 -0.02 -5.53 -18.85
CA HIS A 60 -1.45 -5.27 -18.83
C HIS A 60 -2.24 -6.43 -18.25
N ARG A 61 -2.00 -6.71 -16.96
CA ARG A 61 -2.62 -7.83 -16.26
C ARG A 61 -3.41 -7.38 -15.05
N ASP A 62 -4.36 -8.20 -14.63
CA ASP A 62 -4.96 -8.05 -13.31
C ASP A 62 -3.87 -8.08 -12.23
N ALA A 63 -4.01 -7.24 -11.20
CA ALA A 63 -2.98 -7.04 -10.19
C ALA A 63 -2.65 -8.33 -9.41
N LEU A 64 -3.66 -9.16 -9.11
CA LEU A 64 -3.43 -10.45 -8.43
C LEU A 64 -2.72 -11.44 -9.36
N GLU A 65 -3.17 -11.51 -10.62
CA GLU A 65 -2.57 -12.38 -11.63
C GLU A 65 -1.11 -11.99 -11.90
N PHE A 66 -0.82 -10.69 -12.02
CA PHE A 66 0.53 -10.16 -12.16
C PHE A 66 1.42 -10.65 -11.02
N CYS A 67 1.02 -10.41 -9.77
CA CYS A 67 1.82 -10.81 -8.62
C CYS A 67 2.03 -12.33 -8.52
N LYS A 68 1.02 -13.14 -8.87
CA LYS A 68 1.12 -14.61 -8.84
C LYS A 68 1.99 -15.20 -9.94
N SER A 69 2.01 -14.56 -11.11
CA SER A 69 2.74 -15.03 -12.29
C SER A 69 4.14 -14.42 -12.43
N TRP A 70 4.50 -13.45 -11.58
CA TRP A 70 5.80 -12.81 -11.64
C TRP A 70 6.94 -13.78 -11.31
N SER A 71 7.83 -13.98 -12.28
CA SER A 71 9.03 -14.82 -12.16
C SER A 71 10.33 -14.02 -12.32
N GLY A 72 10.25 -12.69 -12.41
CA GLY A 72 11.39 -11.82 -12.55
C GLY A 72 12.08 -11.51 -11.21
N PRO A 73 13.10 -10.63 -11.22
CA PRO A 73 13.70 -10.12 -10.00
C PRO A 73 12.65 -9.51 -9.08
N LYS A 74 12.80 -9.72 -7.79
CA LYS A 74 11.95 -9.14 -6.76
C LYS A 74 12.10 -7.62 -6.69
N PHE A 75 11.13 -6.99 -6.05
CA PHE A 75 11.04 -5.55 -5.90
C PHE A 75 11.46 -5.10 -4.50
N ASP A 76 12.05 -3.93 -4.41
CA ASP A 76 12.36 -3.27 -3.15
C ASP A 76 11.19 -2.37 -2.71
N THR A 77 10.41 -1.87 -3.67
CA THR A 77 9.18 -1.11 -3.41
C THR A 77 8.02 -1.59 -4.27
N VAL A 78 6.82 -1.72 -3.68
CA VAL A 78 5.57 -1.95 -4.43
C VAL A 78 4.59 -0.81 -4.13
N LEU A 79 4.17 -0.09 -5.17
CA LEU A 79 3.12 0.92 -5.12
C LEU A 79 1.76 0.28 -5.43
N VAL A 80 0.80 0.49 -4.52
CA VAL A 80 -0.55 -0.04 -4.60
C VAL A 80 -1.54 1.13 -4.60
N ASP A 81 -1.89 1.62 -5.79
CA ASP A 81 -2.86 2.72 -5.98
C ASP A 81 -4.07 2.28 -6.84
N PRO A 82 -4.96 1.43 -6.32
CA PRO A 82 -6.05 0.86 -7.10
C PRO A 82 -7.07 1.93 -7.52
N PRO A 83 -7.75 1.81 -8.67
CA PRO A 83 -8.77 2.77 -9.10
C PRO A 83 -9.99 2.79 -8.17
N TYR A 84 -10.76 3.88 -8.16
CA TYR A 84 -11.91 4.06 -7.27
C TYR A 84 -12.97 2.94 -7.35
N SER A 85 -13.23 2.39 -8.53
CA SER A 85 -14.15 1.26 -8.70
C SER A 85 -13.67 0.02 -7.94
N PHE A 86 -12.36 -0.26 -8.02
CA PHE A 86 -11.72 -1.32 -7.24
C PHE A 86 -11.81 -1.02 -5.74
N ARG A 87 -11.58 0.24 -5.33
CA ARG A 87 -11.76 0.68 -3.93
C ARG A 87 -13.18 0.47 -3.41
N LYS A 88 -14.20 0.91 -4.16
CA LYS A 88 -15.62 0.66 -3.84
C LYS A 88 -15.94 -0.81 -3.71
N SER A 89 -15.38 -1.64 -4.60
CA SER A 89 -15.56 -3.10 -4.49
C SER A 89 -15.02 -3.60 -3.15
N MET A 90 -13.84 -3.15 -2.70
CA MET A 90 -13.26 -3.51 -1.40
C MET A 90 -14.16 -3.11 -0.23
N GLU A 91 -14.81 -1.95 -0.28
CA GLU A 91 -15.72 -1.45 0.74
C GLU A 91 -17.04 -2.23 0.78
N MET A 92 -17.61 -2.57 -0.39
CA MET A 92 -18.88 -3.31 -0.49
C MET A 92 -18.77 -4.80 -0.13
N TYR A 93 -17.58 -5.39 -0.08
CA TYR A 93 -17.40 -6.81 0.24
C TYR A 93 -17.61 -7.19 1.72
N ASN A 94 -18.10 -6.28 2.56
CA ASN A 94 -18.86 -6.49 3.80
C ASN A 94 -18.62 -7.82 4.55
N GLY A 95 -17.37 -8.14 4.90
CA GLY A 95 -17.04 -9.27 5.79
C GLY A 95 -16.82 -10.65 5.14
N LYS A 96 -16.68 -10.79 3.82
CA LYS A 96 -16.20 -12.08 3.25
C LYS A 96 -14.71 -12.30 3.54
N LYS A 97 -14.35 -13.49 4.04
CA LYS A 97 -13.01 -13.86 4.55
C LYS A 97 -11.84 -13.65 3.58
N GLN A 98 -12.07 -13.57 2.27
CA GLN A 98 -11.00 -13.40 1.29
C GLN A 98 -11.46 -12.50 0.13
N SER A 99 -11.37 -11.18 0.30
CA SER A 99 -11.53 -10.25 -0.82
C SER A 99 -10.34 -10.40 -1.79
N PRO A 100 -10.52 -10.16 -3.11
CA PRO A 100 -9.43 -10.18 -4.09
C PRO A 100 -8.22 -9.35 -3.64
N PHE A 101 -8.47 -8.24 -2.95
CA PHE A 101 -7.42 -7.40 -2.37
C PHE A 101 -6.57 -8.10 -1.30
N ASN A 102 -7.16 -8.90 -0.40
CA ASN A 102 -6.39 -9.67 0.56
C ASN A 102 -5.48 -10.70 -0.15
N ALA A 103 -5.98 -11.35 -1.20
CA ALA A 103 -5.17 -12.25 -2.01
C ALA A 103 -4.03 -11.50 -2.73
N THR A 104 -4.26 -10.28 -3.22
CA THR A 104 -3.20 -9.44 -3.81
C THR A 104 -2.14 -9.09 -2.77
N LYS A 105 -2.54 -8.70 -1.56
CA LYS A 105 -1.60 -8.44 -0.45
C LYS A 105 -0.76 -9.66 -0.09
N ASP A 106 -1.36 -10.85 -0.09
CA ASP A 106 -0.63 -12.10 0.15
C ASP A 106 0.38 -12.39 -0.98
N ALA A 107 -0.01 -12.16 -2.23
CA ALA A 107 0.87 -12.36 -3.39
C ALA A 107 2.03 -11.36 -3.45
N ILE A 108 1.82 -10.11 -3.03
CA ILE A 108 2.87 -9.07 -2.97
C ILE A 108 4.06 -9.53 -2.12
N VAL A 109 3.83 -10.26 -1.02
CA VAL A 109 4.90 -10.77 -0.15
C VAL A 109 5.88 -11.68 -0.91
N GLY A 110 5.40 -12.45 -1.89
CA GLY A 110 6.23 -13.37 -2.68
C GLY A 110 7.21 -12.65 -3.61
N ILE A 111 6.82 -11.48 -4.12
CA ILE A 111 7.58 -10.71 -5.12
C ILE A 111 8.38 -9.56 -4.50
N LEU A 112 8.27 -9.35 -3.20
CA LEU A 112 8.99 -8.31 -2.46
C LEU A 112 10.29 -8.88 -1.88
N ASN A 113 11.37 -8.10 -1.95
CA ASN A 113 12.62 -8.41 -1.30
C ASN A 113 12.50 -8.39 0.23
N PRO A 114 13.39 -9.10 0.94
CA PRO A 114 13.65 -8.82 2.35
C PRO A 114 13.78 -7.32 2.61
N ASN A 115 13.16 -6.81 3.67
CA ASN A 115 13.20 -5.39 4.02
C ASN A 115 12.58 -4.43 3.00
N GLY A 116 11.93 -4.92 1.94
CA GLY A 116 11.22 -4.08 0.98
C GLY A 116 10.00 -3.39 1.59
N ILE A 117 9.51 -2.36 0.90
CA ILE A 117 8.37 -1.54 1.33
C ILE A 117 7.17 -1.67 0.40
N VAL A 118 5.99 -1.49 0.97
CA VAL A 118 4.73 -1.36 0.22
C VAL A 118 4.13 0.00 0.55
N MET A 119 3.82 0.79 -0.48
CA MET A 119 3.13 2.07 -0.36
C MET A 119 1.70 1.90 -0.86
N THR A 120 0.73 1.90 0.04
CA THR A 120 -0.68 1.68 -0.31
C THR A 120 -1.49 2.97 -0.23
N PHE A 121 -2.13 3.34 -1.34
CA PHE A 121 -3.02 4.50 -1.44
C PHE A 121 -4.48 4.06 -1.33
N GLY A 122 -5.26 4.75 -0.50
CA GLY A 122 -6.69 4.45 -0.32
C GLY A 122 -7.34 5.18 0.85
N TYR A 123 -8.46 4.65 1.33
CA TYR A 123 -9.28 5.25 2.39
C TYR A 123 -9.20 4.50 3.74
N SER A 124 -8.27 3.55 3.87
CA SER A 124 -8.06 2.78 5.09
C SER A 124 -6.59 2.74 5.47
N SER A 125 -6.31 2.83 6.77
CA SER A 125 -4.98 2.60 7.34
C SER A 125 -4.65 1.13 7.57
N ASN A 126 -5.65 0.23 7.45
CA ASN A 126 -5.49 -1.21 7.63
C ASN A 126 -5.17 -1.89 6.30
N VAL A 127 -3.89 -1.89 5.92
CA VAL A 127 -3.40 -2.35 4.62
C VAL A 127 -2.69 -3.71 4.69
N MET A 128 -1.34 -3.80 4.68
CA MET A 128 -0.62 -5.07 4.73
C MET A 128 -0.67 -5.70 6.13
N GLY A 129 -0.23 -4.93 7.14
CA GLY A 129 -0.32 -5.27 8.55
C GLY A 129 0.63 -6.36 9.07
N ALA A 130 0.75 -6.44 10.39
CA ALA A 130 1.70 -7.32 11.08
C ALA A 130 1.49 -8.83 10.81
N VAL A 131 0.25 -9.25 10.51
CA VAL A 131 -0.05 -10.65 10.14
C VAL A 131 0.74 -11.09 8.89
N ARG A 132 1.08 -10.15 8.00
CA ARG A 132 1.90 -10.38 6.80
C ARG A 132 3.38 -10.03 7.00
N GLY A 133 3.81 -9.73 8.23
CA GLY A 133 5.19 -9.32 8.52
C GLY A 133 5.49 -7.86 8.19
N PHE A 134 4.49 -6.97 8.23
CA PHE A 134 4.64 -5.55 7.92
C PHE A 134 4.53 -4.64 9.14
N ARG A 135 5.27 -3.53 9.11
CA ARG A 135 5.24 -2.47 10.15
C ARG A 135 5.09 -1.15 9.44
N GLN A 136 4.13 -0.37 9.91
CA GLN A 136 3.91 1.00 9.43
C GLN A 136 5.11 1.89 9.77
N GLU A 137 5.70 2.49 8.74
CA GLU A 137 6.81 3.42 8.86
C GLU A 137 6.36 4.86 8.65
N HIS A 138 5.37 5.09 7.77
CA HIS A 138 4.90 6.43 7.41
C HIS A 138 3.40 6.45 7.09
N LEU A 139 2.68 7.42 7.65
CA LEU A 139 1.34 7.82 7.25
C LEU A 139 1.37 9.17 6.52
N LEU A 140 0.99 9.19 5.26
CA LEU A 140 0.73 10.41 4.49
C LEU A 140 -0.78 10.63 4.35
N VAL A 141 -1.25 11.80 4.77
CA VAL A 141 -2.63 12.26 4.55
C VAL A 141 -2.63 13.27 3.41
N LEU A 142 -3.38 12.97 2.36
CA LEU A 142 -3.62 13.83 1.21
C LEU A 142 -4.97 14.50 1.37
N SER A 143 -4.97 15.80 1.68
CA SER A 143 -6.20 16.56 1.83
C SER A 143 -6.59 17.26 0.53
N HIS A 144 -7.80 16.96 0.05
CA HIS A 144 -8.29 17.41 -1.24
C HIS A 144 -9.07 18.72 -1.22
N SER A 145 -9.26 19.30 -0.02
CA SER A 145 -10.06 20.51 0.21
C SER A 145 -11.54 20.34 -0.19
N GLY A 146 -12.41 21.23 0.29
CA GLY A 146 -13.85 21.08 0.12
C GLY A 146 -14.42 19.82 0.81
N ALA A 147 -15.57 19.35 0.34
CA ALA A 147 -16.24 18.17 0.87
C ALA A 147 -15.79 16.87 0.16
N ILE A 148 -14.47 16.70 0.01
CA ILE A 148 -13.86 15.52 -0.62
C ILE A 148 -13.11 14.72 0.45
N HIS A 149 -13.34 13.41 0.49
CA HIS A 149 -12.62 12.52 1.40
C HIS A 149 -11.11 12.58 1.14
N ASP A 150 -10.33 12.68 2.22
CA ASP A 150 -8.87 12.59 2.15
C ASP A 150 -8.44 11.23 1.59
N THR A 151 -7.29 11.20 0.92
CA THR A 151 -6.62 9.95 0.54
C THR A 151 -5.47 9.68 1.49
N LEU A 152 -5.36 8.45 1.99
CA LEU A 152 -4.23 8.01 2.81
C LEU A 152 -3.20 7.30 1.93
N CYS A 153 -1.93 7.49 2.23
CA CYS A 153 -0.85 6.63 1.78
C CYS A 153 -0.11 6.08 3.00
N ILE A 154 -0.09 4.75 3.13
CA ILE A 154 0.63 4.06 4.19
C ILE A 154 1.88 3.42 3.59
N ILE A 155 3.05 3.75 4.13
CA ILE A 155 4.29 3.03 3.85
C ILE A 155 4.48 2.00 4.95
N GLU A 156 4.56 0.73 4.56
CA GLU A 156 4.87 -0.37 5.47
C GLU A 156 6.09 -1.15 5.00
N ARG A 157 6.99 -1.47 5.93
CA ARG A 157 8.18 -2.29 5.67
C ARG A 157 7.96 -3.73 6.06
N HIS A 158 8.36 -4.64 5.17
CA HIS A 158 8.37 -6.07 5.41
C HIS A 158 9.62 -6.46 6.19
N TYR A 159 9.47 -6.96 7.42
CA TYR A 159 10.60 -7.47 8.20
C TYR A 159 10.66 -8.99 8.12
N ILE A 160 11.87 -9.50 7.85
CA ILE A 160 12.17 -10.92 8.05
C ILE A 160 12.51 -11.11 9.51
N ASP A 161 11.48 -11.15 10.37
CA ASP A 161 11.68 -11.69 11.71
C ASP A 161 10.38 -12.26 12.28
N LYS A 162 10.17 -13.57 12.02
CA LYS A 162 9.05 -14.33 12.59
C LYS A 162 9.19 -14.51 14.11
N GLY A 163 10.32 -14.13 14.71
CA GLY A 163 10.60 -14.28 16.14
C GLY A 163 10.12 -13.15 17.05
N VAL A 164 9.90 -11.93 16.53
CA VAL A 164 9.73 -10.73 17.37
C VAL A 164 8.26 -10.33 17.59
N LEU A 165 7.34 -10.74 16.71
CA LEU A 165 5.93 -10.33 16.83
C LEU A 165 5.13 -11.05 17.92
N LYS A 166 5.55 -12.26 18.34
CA LYS A 166 4.87 -12.95 19.45
C LYS A 166 5.06 -12.24 20.79
N SER A 167 6.11 -11.44 20.96
CA SER A 167 6.44 -10.83 22.26
C SER A 167 5.98 -9.38 22.42
N LYS A 168 5.71 -8.63 21.34
CA LYS A 168 5.39 -7.19 21.45
C LYS A 168 3.92 -6.84 21.62
N TRP A 169 3.00 -7.72 21.21
CA TRP A 169 1.55 -7.51 21.41
C TRP A 169 0.98 -8.33 22.58
N ALA A 170 1.72 -9.31 23.09
CA ALA A 170 1.33 -10.10 24.25
C ALA A 170 1.45 -9.31 25.58
N THR A 171 2.28 -8.26 25.62
CA THR A 171 2.61 -7.57 26.88
C THR A 171 1.84 -6.26 27.11
N THR A 172 1.16 -5.70 26.10
CA THR A 172 0.49 -4.38 26.24
C THR A 172 -1.01 -4.47 26.60
N LEU A 173 -1.55 -5.67 26.86
CA LEU A 173 -2.98 -5.87 27.17
C LEU A 173 -3.27 -6.49 28.54
N MET A 174 -2.28 -6.63 29.43
CA MET A 174 -2.48 -7.25 30.76
C MET A 174 -2.17 -6.34 31.97
N GLU A 175 -1.87 -5.04 31.79
CA GLU A 175 -1.53 -4.15 32.92
C GLU A 175 -2.47 -2.95 33.13
N GLY A 176 -3.64 -2.92 32.49
CA GLY A 176 -4.37 -1.66 32.35
C GLY A 176 -5.85 -1.62 32.72
N VAL A 177 -6.45 -2.59 33.43
CA VAL A 177 -7.80 -2.41 34.02
C VAL A 177 -7.92 -3.23 35.31
N LYS A 178 -7.56 -2.64 36.46
CA LYS A 178 -8.08 -3.10 37.76
C LYS A 178 -9.49 -2.52 37.92
N CYS A 179 -10.50 -3.27 37.50
CA CYS A 179 -11.88 -3.01 37.92
C CYS A 179 -11.93 -3.10 39.45
N HIS A 180 -12.21 -1.98 40.10
CA HIS A 180 -12.53 -1.97 41.52
C HIS A 180 -13.99 -2.42 41.66
N PRO A 181 -14.29 -3.44 42.48
CA PRO A 181 -15.66 -3.80 42.78
C PRO A 181 -16.30 -2.67 43.62
N LYS A 182 -17.52 -2.27 43.23
CA LYS A 182 -18.48 -1.65 44.14
C LYS A 182 -19.38 -2.74 44.69
#